data_AF-A0A2T9JJC0-F1
#
_entry.id   AF-A0A2T9JJC0-F1
#
_cell.length_a   1.000
_cell.length_b   1.000
_cell.length_c   1.000
_cell.angle_alpha   90.00
_cell.angle_beta   90.00
_cell.angle_gamma   90.00
#
_symmetry.space_group_name_H-M   'P 1'
#
loop_
_entity.id
_entity.type
_entity.pdbx_description
1 polymer ?
#
loop_
_entity_poly.entity_id
_entity_poly.type
_entity_poly.pdbx_seq_one_letter_code
_entity_poly.pdbx_strand_id
1 'polypeptide(L)'
;MLASIGHGLANLARFSGRDTRERFWPYALAVLVVAFAAMFLSFGLGFAGSFQKTIAYAEAHPDKATVTRSGGSVSVTIHEPTPELMPDMAPMFMGLRLGAPVIVALLAAAVVRRLRDAGRSGLWGLPPVVFLGIALVLFPRLFEGFMAGDEHAFDLFPPLLANNFAYLASLGLLVFLLCRDSKPEAKKTGGA
;
A
#
# COMPACT_ATOMS: atom_id res chain seq x y z
N MET A 1 24.27 1.18 3.84
CA MET A 1 22.97 0.92 3.17
C MET A 1 22.79 -0.57 2.85
N LEU A 2 23.63 -1.18 2.00
CA LEU A 2 23.52 -2.61 1.63
C LEU A 2 23.58 -3.58 2.83
N ALA A 3 24.45 -3.31 3.81
CA ALA A 3 24.53 -4.09 5.03
C ALA A 3 23.22 -4.09 5.86
N SER A 4 22.51 -2.95 5.90
CA SER A 4 21.21 -2.85 6.57
C SER A 4 20.13 -3.67 5.85
N ILE A 5 20.15 -3.68 4.52
CA ILE A 5 19.23 -4.46 3.70
C ILE A 5 19.47 -5.97 3.92
N GLY A 6 20.72 -6.40 3.82
CA GLY A 6 21.10 -7.79 4.09
C GLY A 6 20.74 -8.22 5.52
N HIS A 7 20.93 -7.33 6.50
CA HIS A 7 20.53 -7.59 7.88
C HIS A 7 19.02 -7.77 8.04
N GLY A 8 18.21 -6.91 7.40
CA GLY A 8 16.75 -7.01 7.43
C GLY A 8 16.26 -8.33 6.85
N LEU A 9 16.77 -8.70 5.67
CA LEU A 9 16.42 -9.96 4.98
C LEU A 9 16.87 -11.21 5.75
N ALA A 10 18.07 -11.18 6.34
CA ALA A 10 18.56 -12.30 7.15
C ALA A 10 17.79 -12.48 8.47
N ASN A 11 17.06 -11.47 8.93
CA ASN A 11 16.36 -11.46 10.22
C ASN A 11 14.85 -11.27 10.07
N LEU A 12 14.25 -11.69 8.96
CA LEU A 12 12.81 -11.54 8.68
C LEU A 12 11.92 -12.21 9.74
N ALA A 13 12.32 -13.37 10.26
CA ALA A 13 11.57 -14.09 11.29
C ALA A 13 12.06 -13.80 12.72
N ARG A 14 13.12 -13.00 12.89
CA ARG A 14 13.72 -12.76 14.21
C ARG A 14 13.16 -11.48 14.83
N PHE A 15 12.10 -11.62 15.63
CA PHE A 15 11.47 -10.50 16.33
C PHE A 15 12.24 -10.03 17.58
N SER A 16 13.22 -10.80 18.06
CA SER A 16 14.08 -10.43 19.18
C SER A 16 15.20 -9.46 18.78
N GLY A 17 15.72 -8.71 19.74
CA GLY A 17 16.78 -7.72 19.51
C GLY A 17 16.28 -6.28 19.36
N ARG A 18 17.20 -5.40 19.00
CA ARG A 18 17.02 -3.95 18.88
C ARG A 18 17.69 -3.46 17.60
N ASP A 19 17.01 -2.61 16.85
CA ASP A 19 17.56 -1.97 15.65
C ASP A 19 17.61 -0.45 15.86
N THR A 20 18.79 0.14 15.65
CA THR A 20 18.98 1.60 15.69
C THR A 20 18.35 2.27 14.46
N ARG A 21 18.14 3.59 14.51
CA ARG A 21 17.55 4.37 13.39
C ARG A 21 18.33 4.18 12.09
N GLU A 22 19.65 4.23 12.18
CA GLU A 22 20.59 4.12 11.06
C GLU A 22 20.53 2.74 10.37
N ARG A 23 20.16 1.70 11.11
CA ARG A 23 19.97 0.36 10.56
C ARG A 23 18.55 0.16 10.01
N PHE A 24 17.55 0.66 10.72
CA PHE A 24 16.15 0.48 10.36
C PHE A 24 15.75 1.22 9.08
N TRP A 25 16.02 2.53 8.99
CA TRP A 25 15.49 3.38 7.91
C TRP A 25 15.95 2.96 6.51
N PRO A 26 17.24 2.64 6.27
CA PRO A 26 17.67 2.20 4.95
C PRO A 26 16.96 0.92 4.47
N TYR A 27 16.69 -0.03 5.38
CA TYR A 27 15.94 -1.23 5.05
C TYR A 27 14.46 -0.92 4.80
N ALA A 28 13.82 -0.15 5.71
CA ALA A 28 12.42 0.20 5.58
C ALA A 28 12.14 0.98 4.28
N LEU A 29 12.99 1.96 3.94
CA LEU A 29 12.89 2.72 2.70
C LEU A 29 13.11 1.84 1.47
N ALA A 30 14.06 0.89 1.51
CA ALA A 30 14.26 -0.04 0.40
C ALA A 30 13.00 -0.89 0.15
N VAL A 31 12.36 -1.42 1.20
CA VAL A 31 11.11 -2.17 1.07
C VAL A 31 9.99 -1.28 0.53
N LEU A 32 9.87 -0.03 0.99
CA LEU A 32 8.87 0.91 0.49
C LEU A 32 9.09 1.26 -0.99
N VAL A 33 10.33 1.49 -1.43
CA VAL A 33 10.64 1.76 -2.84
C VAL A 33 10.26 0.57 -3.72
N VAL A 34 10.58 -0.65 -3.30
CA VAL A 34 10.18 -1.87 -4.02
C VAL A 34 8.65 -2.01 -4.05
N ALA A 35 7.96 -1.70 -2.95
CA ALA A 35 6.51 -1.72 -2.88
C ALA A 35 5.87 -0.70 -3.85
N PHE A 36 6.36 0.54 -3.88
CA PHE A 36 5.88 1.56 -4.81
C PHE A 36 6.14 1.17 -6.27
N ALA A 37 7.31 0.61 -6.57
CA ALA A 37 7.61 0.08 -7.90
C ALA A 37 6.64 -1.04 -8.30
N ALA A 38 6.42 -2.02 -7.42
CA ALA A 38 5.47 -3.12 -7.67
C ALA A 38 4.04 -2.62 -7.88
N MET A 39 3.60 -1.63 -7.10
CA MET A 39 2.29 -0.98 -7.27
C MET A 39 2.22 -0.24 -8.60
N PHE A 40 3.22 0.55 -8.96
CA PHE A 40 3.27 1.27 -10.24
C PHE A 40 3.20 0.33 -11.44
N LEU A 41 3.97 -0.78 -11.41
CA LEU A 41 3.90 -1.79 -12.46
C LEU A 41 2.51 -2.45 -12.54
N SER A 42 1.91 -2.77 -11.39
CA SER A 42 0.58 -3.40 -11.35
C SER A 42 -0.50 -2.48 -11.94
N PHE A 43 -0.46 -1.18 -11.61
CA PHE A 43 -1.36 -0.18 -12.18
C PHE A 43 -1.12 0.01 -13.67
N GLY A 44 0.14 0.12 -14.10
CA GLY A 44 0.50 0.30 -15.50
C GLY A 44 -0.03 -0.84 -16.39
N LEU A 45 0.07 -2.09 -15.94
CA LEU A 45 -0.45 -3.25 -16.66
C LEU A 45 -1.98 -3.22 -16.77
N GLY A 46 -2.70 -2.86 -15.70
CA GLY A 46 -4.16 -2.76 -15.71
C GLY A 46 -4.67 -1.67 -16.67
N PHE A 47 -4.07 -0.49 -16.64
CA PHE A 47 -4.46 0.63 -17.49
C PHE A 47 -4.09 0.42 -18.96
N ALA A 48 -2.93 -0.19 -19.25
CA ALA A 48 -2.55 -0.51 -20.63
C ALA A 48 -3.57 -1.44 -21.30
N GLY A 49 -4.08 -2.43 -20.58
CA GLY A 49 -5.13 -3.33 -21.08
C GLY A 49 -6.43 -2.62 -21.40
N SER A 50 -6.89 -1.71 -20.53
CA SER A 50 -8.09 -0.91 -20.81
C SER A 50 -7.92 0.06 -21.96
N PHE A 51 -6.76 0.71 -22.07
CA PHE A 51 -6.50 1.65 -23.16
C PHE A 51 -6.58 0.98 -24.55
N GLN A 52 -6.10 -0.27 -24.67
CA GLN A 52 -6.26 -1.06 -25.89
C GLN A 52 -7.72 -1.37 -26.21
N LYS A 53 -8.53 -1.73 -25.20
CA LYS A 53 -9.97 -1.97 -25.37
C LYS A 53 -10.71 -0.70 -25.83
N THR A 54 -10.36 0.45 -25.25
CA THR A 54 -10.92 1.76 -25.62
C THR A 54 -10.61 2.12 -27.08
N ILE A 55 -9.37 1.91 -27.53
CA ILE A 55 -9.00 2.14 -28.93
C ILE A 55 -9.78 1.21 -29.86
N ALA A 56 -9.81 -0.08 -29.56
CA ALA A 56 -10.52 -1.07 -30.38
C ALA A 56 -12.04 -0.76 -30.46
N TYR A 57 -12.65 -0.33 -29.37
CA TYR A 57 -14.06 0.08 -29.34
C TYR A 57 -14.32 1.33 -30.18
N ALA A 58 -13.45 2.34 -30.09
CA ALA A 58 -13.56 3.56 -30.88
C ALA A 58 -13.37 3.31 -32.38
N GLU A 59 -12.50 2.36 -32.77
CA GLU A 59 -12.34 1.93 -34.15
C GLU A 59 -13.57 1.15 -34.66
N ALA A 60 -14.18 0.33 -33.79
CA ALA A 60 -15.39 -0.44 -34.13
C ALA A 60 -16.67 0.42 -34.16
N HIS A 61 -16.72 1.53 -33.42
CA HIS A 61 -17.88 2.42 -33.30
C HIS A 61 -17.49 3.89 -33.54
N PRO A 62 -17.10 4.26 -34.77
CA PRO A 62 -16.60 5.60 -35.11
C PRO A 62 -17.69 6.69 -34.98
N ASP A 63 -18.96 6.30 -34.94
CA ASP A 63 -20.13 7.14 -34.68
C ASP A 63 -20.30 7.51 -33.19
N LYS A 64 -19.72 6.71 -32.29
CA LYS A 64 -19.88 6.86 -30.82
C LYS A 64 -18.63 7.36 -30.12
N ALA A 65 -17.51 7.47 -30.83
CA ALA A 65 -16.23 7.90 -30.29
C ALA A 65 -15.62 9.03 -31.12
N THR A 66 -15.24 10.12 -30.47
CA THR A 66 -14.43 11.17 -31.12
C THR A 66 -12.96 10.92 -30.80
N VAL A 67 -12.20 10.53 -31.82
CA VAL A 67 -10.74 10.32 -31.72
C VAL A 67 -10.04 11.59 -32.16
N THR A 68 -9.54 12.36 -31.20
CA THR A 68 -8.74 13.56 -31.49
C THR A 68 -7.26 13.21 -31.39
N ARG A 69 -6.58 13.13 -32.54
CA ARG A 69 -5.12 12.99 -32.61
C ARG A 69 -4.49 14.38 -32.68
N SER A 70 -3.86 14.84 -31.60
CA SER A 70 -3.18 16.14 -31.58
C SER A 70 -1.73 15.97 -31.11
N GLY A 71 -0.78 16.41 -31.95
CA GLY A 71 0.63 16.60 -31.59
C GLY A 71 1.32 15.41 -30.91
N GLY A 72 1.02 14.17 -31.33
CA GLY A 72 1.61 12.95 -30.73
C GLY A 72 0.79 12.31 -29.61
N SER A 73 -0.34 12.91 -29.21
CA SER A 73 -1.28 12.35 -28.23
C SER A 73 -2.58 11.91 -28.91
N VAL A 74 -3.06 10.71 -28.56
CA VAL A 74 -4.37 10.18 -28.98
C VAL A 74 -5.31 10.33 -27.79
N SER A 75 -6.29 11.22 -27.90
CA SER A 75 -7.38 11.35 -26.93
C SER A 75 -8.65 10.75 -27.54
N VAL A 76 -9.26 9.80 -26.83
CA VAL A 76 -10.50 9.14 -27.24
C VAL A 76 -11.58 9.56 -26.25
N THR A 77 -12.54 10.36 -26.72
CA THR A 77 -13.72 10.73 -25.94
C THR A 77 -14.89 9.87 -26.38
N ILE A 78 -15.44 9.10 -25.45
CA ILE A 78 -16.62 8.26 -25.69
C ILE A 78 -17.80 8.96 -25.05
N HIS A 79 -18.82 9.26 -25.85
CA HIS A 79 -19.95 10.10 -25.42
C HIS A 79 -21.00 9.33 -24.61
N GLU A 80 -20.94 8.00 -24.62
CA GLU A 80 -21.83 7.12 -23.87
C GLU A 80 -21.03 6.32 -22.80
N PRO A 81 -21.40 6.37 -21.50
CA PRO A 81 -20.74 5.58 -20.48
C PRO A 81 -20.92 4.09 -20.80
N THR A 82 -19.84 3.45 -21.24
CA THR A 82 -19.82 2.03 -21.65
C THR A 82 -19.11 1.23 -20.55
N PRO A 83 -19.84 0.48 -19.71
CA PRO A 83 -19.26 -0.28 -18.60
C PRO A 83 -18.20 -1.30 -19.05
N GLU A 84 -18.31 -1.79 -20.29
CA GLU A 84 -17.36 -2.75 -20.90
C GLU A 84 -15.94 -2.20 -21.10
N LEU A 85 -15.78 -0.88 -21.08
CA LEU A 85 -14.49 -0.20 -21.24
C LEU A 85 -13.79 0.08 -19.91
N MET A 86 -14.49 -0.14 -18.79
CA MET A 86 -13.91 0.03 -17.48
C MET A 86 -12.80 -1.02 -17.26
N PRO A 87 -11.66 -0.62 -16.68
CA PRO A 87 -10.60 -1.58 -16.38
C PRO A 87 -11.11 -2.69 -15.48
N ASP A 88 -10.73 -3.92 -15.82
CA ASP A 88 -10.87 -5.01 -14.86
C ASP A 88 -9.95 -4.70 -13.67
N MET A 89 -10.56 -4.38 -12.54
CA MET A 89 -9.86 -4.04 -11.31
C MET A 89 -9.50 -5.27 -10.48
N ALA A 90 -9.94 -6.47 -10.87
CA ALA A 90 -9.65 -7.69 -10.13
C ALA A 90 -8.13 -7.97 -10.00
N PRO A 91 -7.30 -7.83 -11.06
CA PRO A 91 -5.85 -7.98 -10.94
C PRO A 91 -5.23 -6.95 -9.99
N MET A 92 -5.72 -5.71 -10.00
CA MET A 92 -5.26 -4.63 -9.11
C MET A 92 -5.55 -4.99 -7.64
N PHE A 93 -6.80 -5.37 -7.33
CA PHE A 93 -7.17 -5.75 -5.97
C PHE A 93 -6.49 -7.04 -5.50
N MET A 94 -6.27 -8.00 -6.40
CA MET A 94 -5.51 -9.21 -6.09
C MET A 94 -4.05 -8.87 -5.77
N GLY A 95 -3.41 -8.02 -6.58
CA GLY A 95 -2.06 -7.52 -6.33
C GLY A 95 -1.96 -6.79 -4.98
N LEU A 96 -2.95 -5.96 -4.63
CA LEU A 96 -3.00 -5.28 -3.34
C LEU A 96 -3.18 -6.26 -2.17
N ARG A 97 -4.08 -7.24 -2.29
CA ARG A 97 -4.36 -8.27 -1.27
C ARG A 97 -3.17 -9.19 -1.01
N LEU A 98 -2.33 -9.46 -2.00
CA LEU A 98 -1.13 -10.28 -1.84
C LEU A 98 0.11 -9.45 -1.48
N GLY A 99 0.28 -8.30 -2.12
CA GLY A 99 1.43 -7.43 -1.93
C GLY A 99 1.47 -6.78 -0.56
N ALA A 100 0.34 -6.28 -0.06
CA ALA A 100 0.29 -5.61 1.25
C ALA A 100 0.74 -6.53 2.41
N PRO A 101 0.26 -7.78 2.54
CA PRO A 101 0.78 -8.72 3.54
C PRO A 101 2.27 -9.01 3.40
N VAL A 102 2.79 -9.12 2.17
CA VAL A 102 4.23 -9.33 1.93
C VAL A 102 5.05 -8.15 2.46
N ILE A 103 4.63 -6.92 2.17
CA ILE A 103 5.28 -5.71 2.67
C ILE A 103 5.23 -5.66 4.20
N VAL A 104 4.07 -5.96 4.79
CA VAL A 104 3.91 -6.03 6.25
C VAL A 104 4.85 -7.08 6.84
N ALA A 105 4.93 -8.27 6.24
CA ALA A 105 5.82 -9.34 6.69
C ALA A 105 7.31 -8.94 6.62
N LEU A 106 7.72 -8.30 5.52
CA LEU A 106 9.08 -7.81 5.34
C LEU A 106 9.46 -6.77 6.41
N LEU A 107 8.52 -5.90 6.81
CA LEU A 107 8.77 -4.85 7.79
C LEU A 107 8.54 -5.29 9.24
N ALA A 108 7.73 -6.32 9.49
CA ALA A 108 7.21 -6.65 10.82
C ALA A 108 8.32 -6.82 11.87
N ALA A 109 9.31 -7.67 11.60
CA ALA A 109 10.38 -7.93 12.55
C ALA A 109 11.26 -6.69 12.78
N ALA A 110 11.55 -5.92 11.72
CA ALA A 110 12.33 -4.68 11.81
C ALA A 110 11.60 -3.60 12.62
N VAL A 111 10.29 -3.44 12.42
CA VAL A 111 9.43 -2.52 13.18
C VAL A 111 9.41 -2.90 14.66
N VAL A 112 9.26 -4.19 14.98
CA VAL A 112 9.26 -4.67 16.36
C VAL A 112 10.61 -4.41 17.04
N ARG A 113 11.73 -4.71 16.38
CA ARG A 113 13.08 -4.43 16.92
C ARG A 113 13.32 -2.93 17.10
N ARG A 114 12.82 -2.09 16.19
CA ARG A 114 12.92 -0.63 16.28
C ARG A 114 12.08 -0.05 17.42
N LEU A 115 10.85 -0.54 17.60
CA LEU A 115 9.99 -0.12 18.72
C LEU A 115 10.61 -0.51 20.06
N ARG A 116 11.17 -1.72 20.15
CA ARG A 116 11.91 -2.17 21.35
C ARG A 116 13.16 -1.35 21.59
N ASP A 117 13.84 -0.93 20.53
CA ASP A 117 14.98 0.01 20.63
C ASP A 117 14.56 1.37 21.25
N ALA A 118 13.39 1.88 20.89
CA ALA A 118 12.80 3.07 21.50
C ALA A 118 12.17 2.80 22.90
N GLY A 119 12.27 1.58 23.43
CA GLY A 119 11.70 1.18 24.72
C GLY A 119 10.17 1.09 24.71
N ARG A 120 9.57 0.73 23.56
CA ARG A 120 8.14 0.51 23.37
C ARG A 120 7.86 -0.96 23.04
N SER A 121 6.65 -1.41 23.33
CA SER A 121 6.20 -2.75 22.93
C SER A 121 6.13 -2.87 21.41
N GLY A 122 6.46 -4.05 20.87
CA GLY A 122 6.25 -4.34 19.44
C GLY A 122 4.77 -4.28 19.01
N LEU A 123 3.84 -4.40 19.97
CA LEU A 123 2.40 -4.34 19.73
C LEU A 123 1.93 -3.00 19.17
N TRP A 124 2.71 -1.93 19.36
CA TRP A 124 2.41 -0.61 18.75
C TRP A 124 2.43 -0.65 17.21
N GLY A 125 3.00 -1.68 16.60
CA GLY A 125 2.95 -1.89 15.16
C GLY A 125 1.64 -2.52 14.63
N LEU A 126 0.79 -3.07 15.51
CA LEU A 126 -0.44 -3.79 15.09
C LEU A 126 -1.58 -2.89 14.60
N PRO A 127 -1.91 -1.75 15.24
CA PRO A 127 -3.06 -0.94 14.85
C PRO A 127 -3.13 -0.61 13.34
N PRO A 128 -2.08 -0.11 12.68
CA PRO A 128 -2.15 0.16 11.23
C PRO A 128 -2.37 -1.11 10.39
N VAL A 129 -1.88 -2.26 10.83
CA VAL A 129 -2.10 -3.55 10.12
C VAL A 129 -3.56 -3.99 10.21
N VAL A 130 -4.21 -3.79 11.36
CA VAL A 130 -5.63 -4.10 11.54
C VAL A 130 -6.50 -3.24 10.62
N PHE A 131 -6.30 -1.92 10.63
CA PHE A 131 -7.08 -1.02 9.76
C PHE A 131 -6.80 -1.22 8.27
N LEU A 132 -5.55 -1.58 7.92
CA LEU A 132 -5.19 -1.99 6.56
C LEU A 132 -5.96 -3.26 6.15
N GLY A 133 -6.01 -4.27 7.02
CA GLY A 133 -6.75 -5.51 6.77
C GLY A 133 -8.24 -5.26 6.53
N ILE A 134 -8.87 -4.39 7.34
CA ILE A 134 -10.27 -3.98 7.15
C ILE A 134 -10.44 -3.33 5.77
N ALA A 135 -9.57 -2.39 5.41
CA ALA A 135 -9.62 -1.71 4.11
C ALA A 135 -9.44 -2.70 2.93
N LEU A 136 -8.50 -3.63 3.00
CA LEU A 136 -8.25 -4.63 1.95
C LEU A 136 -9.47 -5.54 1.67
N VAL A 137 -10.31 -5.75 2.69
CA VAL A 137 -11.49 -6.61 2.62
C VAL A 137 -12.73 -5.83 2.19
N LEU A 138 -12.94 -4.63 2.72
CA LEU A 138 -14.18 -3.87 2.51
C LEU A 138 -14.10 -2.90 1.32
N PHE A 139 -12.93 -2.34 1.01
CA PHE A 139 -12.79 -1.38 -0.08
C PHE A 139 -13.14 -1.94 -1.46
N PRO A 140 -12.78 -3.19 -1.83
CA PRO A 140 -13.22 -3.77 -3.11
C PRO A 140 -14.74 -3.87 -3.21
N ARG A 141 -15.43 -4.21 -2.11
CA ARG A 141 -16.90 -4.27 -2.08
C ARG A 141 -17.54 -2.89 -2.26
N LEU A 142 -16.99 -1.88 -1.59
CA LEU A 142 -17.42 -0.49 -1.77
C LEU A 142 -17.25 -0.06 -3.24
N PHE A 143 -16.09 -0.35 -3.83
CA PHE A 143 -15.79 0.00 -5.21
C PHE A 143 -16.71 -0.72 -6.20
N GLU A 144 -16.88 -2.03 -6.06
CA GLU A 144 -17.80 -2.83 -6.89
C GLU A 144 -19.25 -2.34 -6.78
N GLY A 145 -19.72 -2.04 -5.57
CA GLY A 145 -21.06 -1.48 -5.35
C GLY A 145 -21.27 -0.13 -6.02
N PHE A 146 -20.30 0.79 -5.93
CA PHE A 146 -20.36 2.06 -6.65
C PHE A 146 -20.40 1.88 -8.17
N MET A 147 -19.63 0.94 -8.69
CA MET A 147 -19.56 0.65 -10.12
C MET A 147 -20.86 0.01 -10.63
N ALA A 148 -21.54 -0.76 -9.78
CA ALA A 148 -22.83 -1.37 -10.07
C ALA A 148 -24.02 -0.42 -9.86
N GLY A 149 -23.80 0.79 -9.32
CA GLY A 149 -24.88 1.71 -8.97
C GLY A 149 -25.72 1.25 -7.76
N ASP A 150 -25.15 0.43 -6.88
CA ASP A 150 -25.82 -0.06 -5.67
C ASP A 150 -25.91 1.02 -4.60
N GLU A 151 -27.14 1.36 -4.19
CA GLU A 151 -27.39 2.36 -3.14
C GLU A 151 -26.81 1.93 -1.78
N HIS A 152 -26.74 0.63 -1.49
CA HIS A 152 -26.16 0.14 -0.23
C HIS A 152 -24.64 0.30 -0.16
N ALA A 153 -23.97 0.55 -1.29
CA ALA A 153 -22.54 0.86 -1.28
C ALA A 153 -22.27 2.17 -0.52
N PHE A 154 -23.20 3.12 -0.56
CA PHE A 154 -23.06 4.39 0.15
C PHE A 154 -23.04 4.20 1.68
N ASP A 155 -23.69 3.17 2.21
CA ASP A 155 -23.66 2.87 3.65
C ASP A 155 -22.29 2.39 4.13
N LEU A 156 -21.51 1.74 3.25
CA LEU A 156 -20.15 1.30 3.53
C LEU A 156 -19.14 2.46 3.50
N PHE A 157 -19.48 3.58 2.87
CA PHE A 157 -18.54 4.69 2.70
C PHE A 157 -18.15 5.38 4.01
N PRO A 158 -19.08 5.89 4.86
CA PRO A 158 -18.73 6.53 6.13
C PRO A 158 -17.85 5.67 7.07
N PRO A 159 -18.13 4.37 7.32
CA PRO A 159 -17.28 3.55 8.18
C PRO A 159 -15.91 3.27 7.54
N LEU A 160 -15.82 3.11 6.22
CA LEU A 160 -14.53 2.97 5.53
C LEU A 160 -13.70 4.27 5.58
N LEU A 161 -14.35 5.43 5.48
CA LEU A 161 -13.70 6.72 5.65
C LEU A 161 -13.16 6.88 7.07
N ALA A 162 -13.95 6.55 8.09
CA ALA A 162 -13.50 6.54 9.49
C ALA A 162 -12.32 5.57 9.70
N ASN A 163 -12.38 4.36 9.13
CA ASN A 163 -11.28 3.40 9.13
C ASN A 163 -10.02 3.97 8.48
N ASN A 164 -10.15 4.73 7.39
CA ASN A 164 -9.02 5.40 6.75
C ASN A 164 -8.37 6.45 7.66
N PHE A 165 -9.16 7.29 8.33
CA PHE A 165 -8.62 8.25 9.30
C PHE A 165 -7.93 7.55 10.48
N ALA A 166 -8.52 6.47 11.00
CA ALA A 166 -7.92 5.67 12.05
C ALA A 166 -6.61 5.01 11.59
N TYR A 167 -6.58 4.49 10.36
CA TYR A 167 -5.36 3.98 9.72
C TYR A 167 -4.27 5.05 9.65
N LEU A 168 -4.56 6.24 9.09
CA LEU A 168 -3.60 7.32 8.95
C LEU A 168 -3.08 7.83 10.31
N ALA A 169 -3.97 7.99 11.29
CA ALA A 169 -3.59 8.38 12.64
C ALA A 169 -2.67 7.33 13.29
N SER A 170 -3.00 6.04 13.16
CA SER A 170 -2.20 4.95 13.72
C SER A 170 -0.84 4.81 13.03
N LEU A 171 -0.79 5.01 11.70
CA LEU A 171 0.44 4.98 10.93
C LEU A 171 1.33 6.17 11.28
N GLY A 172 0.76 7.37 11.38
CA GLY A 172 1.48 8.58 11.82
C GLY A 172 2.06 8.42 13.22
N LEU A 173 1.28 7.86 14.16
CA LEU A 173 1.77 7.53 15.49
C LEU A 173 2.90 6.49 15.45
N LEU A 174 2.76 5.44 14.65
CA LEU A 174 3.80 4.42 14.49
C LEU A 174 5.09 5.03 13.94
N VAL A 175 5.02 5.81 12.87
CA VAL A 175 6.18 6.51 12.30
C VAL A 175 6.83 7.43 13.34
N PHE A 176 6.03 8.19 14.08
CA PHE A 176 6.53 9.03 15.17
C PHE A 176 7.28 8.20 16.22
N LEU A 177 6.76 7.05 16.63
CA LEU A 177 7.42 6.15 17.59
C LEU A 177 8.73 5.57 17.02
N LEU A 178 8.76 5.19 15.74
CA LEU A 178 9.96 4.69 15.07
C LEU A 178 11.05 5.76 14.94
N CYS A 179 10.63 7.02 14.80
CA CYS A 179 11.51 8.19 14.80
C CYS A 179 12.02 8.59 16.18
N ARG A 180 11.63 8.00 17.31
CA ARG A 180 12.14 8.37 18.66
C ARG A 180 13.56 7.87 18.91
N ASP A 181 14.29 8.46 19.86
CA ASP A 181 15.69 8.08 20.12
C ASP A 181 15.76 6.71 20.78
N SER A 182 16.88 6.02 20.53
CA SER A 182 17.21 4.77 21.21
C SER A 182 17.30 5.03 22.71
N LYS A 183 16.63 4.19 23.52
CA LYS A 183 16.87 4.24 24.97
C LYS A 183 18.24 3.61 25.26
N PRO A 184 19.18 4.33 25.89
CA PRO A 184 20.46 3.74 26.27
C PRO A 184 20.21 2.54 27.18
N GLU A 185 20.93 1.43 26.93
CA GLU A 185 20.99 0.36 27.92
C GLU A 185 21.58 0.94 29.20
N ALA A 186 20.91 0.71 30.33
CA ALA A 186 21.51 0.95 31.62
C ALA A 186 22.79 0.10 31.66
N LYS A 187 23.94 0.77 31.50
CA LYS A 187 25.26 0.16 31.62
C LYS A 187 25.23 -0.61 32.93
N LYS A 188 25.37 -1.94 32.89
CA LYS A 188 25.63 -2.71 34.10
C LYS A 188 26.91 -2.12 34.69
N THR A 189 26.77 -1.28 35.70
CA THR A 189 27.85 -0.86 36.58
C THR A 189 28.24 -2.10 37.39
N GLY A 190 29.00 -3.02 36.78
CA GLY A 190 29.98 -3.79 37.53
C GLY A 190 31.11 -2.81 37.84
N GLY A 191 31.52 -2.59 39.08
CA GLY A 191 31.50 -3.49 40.23
C GLY A 191 32.95 -3.55 40.69
N ALA A 192 33.22 -2.81 41.77
CA ALA A 192 34.42 -2.73 42.62
C ALA A 192 35.78 -3.06 42.00
#